data_AF-A0A3M2GGS8-F1
#
_entry.id   AF-A0A3M2GGS8-F1
#
_cell.length_a   1.000
_cell.length_b   1.000
_cell.length_c   1.000
_cell.angle_alpha   90.00
_cell.angle_beta   90.00
_cell.angle_gamma   90.00
#
_symmetry.space_group_name_H-M   'P 1'
#
loop_
_entity.id
_entity.type
_entity.pdbx_description
1 polymer ?
#
loop_
_entity_poly.entity_id
_entity_poly.type
_entity_poly.pdbx_seq_one_letter_code
_entity_poly.pdbx_strand_id
1 'polypeptide(L)'
;MFRYLIASMALLFVCCTISQPTLSPPPAPNLFGSCGTRAGQFSEPQGFCLGVFDHIFIADTGNHRVQVFKTTGEFVTEFGHFGSRSEEFNYPTDVATDGLFLYVVDSQNQRVQRFDAKRFTFQDIFLTADRDPSVLEGTPLGNLEHIAVSLSGKVAVTDPDNQRVILLDNTGRINRVIRPGNIGGKPVFGTDNRLYIPVAPSHIFSVNHQGLDPQRLILHPGGKPHPLESPWGIAFNQDQRVIYDRFSLRTEGKTIIEFPFPVTEIQIRNGIAYFLSTEWCGWTQAPLPPEEKTSL
;
A
#
# COMPACT_ATOMS: atom_id res chain seq x y z
N MET A 1 -8.78 29.48 -81.49
CA MET A 1 -7.33 29.56 -81.26
C MET A 1 -7.06 29.38 -79.77
N PHE A 2 -6.12 28.48 -79.45
CA PHE A 2 -5.61 28.16 -78.12
C PHE A 2 -5.37 29.37 -77.20
N ARG A 3 -5.62 29.22 -75.88
CA ARG A 3 -4.58 29.11 -74.84
C ARG A 3 -5.15 28.97 -73.42
N TYR A 4 -4.55 28.03 -72.68
CA TYR A 4 -4.68 27.79 -71.25
C TYR A 4 -4.14 28.98 -70.43
N LEU A 5 -4.77 29.29 -69.30
CA LEU A 5 -4.07 29.86 -68.15
C LEU A 5 -4.60 29.20 -66.87
N ILE A 6 -3.77 28.36 -66.29
CA ILE A 6 -3.94 27.79 -64.95
C ILE A 6 -3.53 28.89 -63.97
N ALA A 7 -4.46 29.39 -63.15
CA ALA A 7 -4.15 30.25 -62.02
C ALA A 7 -4.39 29.46 -60.72
N SER A 8 -3.28 29.28 -60.01
CA SER A 8 -3.09 28.53 -58.77
C SER A 8 -3.99 29.03 -57.63
N MET A 9 -4.79 28.14 -57.03
CA MET A 9 -5.40 28.36 -55.71
C MET A 9 -4.30 28.22 -54.64
N ALA A 10 -3.81 29.36 -54.14
CA ALA A 10 -2.99 29.38 -52.94
C ALA A 10 -3.88 29.10 -51.72
N LEU A 11 -3.79 27.88 -51.19
CA LEU A 11 -4.31 27.53 -49.87
C LEU A 11 -3.52 28.33 -48.83
N LEU A 12 -4.14 29.34 -48.21
CA LEU A 12 -3.62 29.99 -47.02
C LEU A 12 -3.66 28.97 -45.87
N PHE A 13 -2.55 28.28 -45.64
CA PHE A 13 -2.28 27.61 -44.38
C PHE A 13 -2.09 28.71 -43.32
N VAL A 14 -3.16 29.04 -42.61
CA VAL A 14 -3.02 29.68 -41.30
C VAL A 14 -2.34 28.65 -40.41
N CYS A 15 -1.02 28.78 -40.27
CA CYS A 15 -0.25 28.10 -39.24
C CYS A 15 -0.71 28.69 -37.90
N CYS A 16 -1.82 28.15 -37.38
CA CYS A 16 -2.20 28.34 -36.00
C CYS A 16 -1.16 27.59 -35.19
N THR A 17 -0.10 28.28 -34.78
CA THR A 17 0.75 27.81 -33.70
C THR A 17 -0.14 27.71 -32.48
N ILE A 18 -0.72 26.54 -32.25
CA ILE A 18 -1.27 26.18 -30.95
C ILE A 18 -0.06 26.24 -30.03
N SER A 19 0.10 27.36 -29.33
CA SER A 19 0.94 27.40 -28.15
C SER A 19 0.43 26.28 -27.28
N GLN A 20 1.20 25.18 -27.18
CA GLN A 20 0.92 24.18 -26.17
C GLN A 20 0.79 24.94 -24.86
N PRO A 21 -0.29 24.76 -24.09
CA PRO A 21 -0.32 25.32 -22.75
C PRO A 21 0.93 24.78 -22.08
N THR A 22 1.88 25.67 -21.78
CA THR A 22 3.04 25.32 -20.98
C THR A 22 2.47 24.99 -19.62
N LEU A 23 2.16 23.71 -19.41
CA LEU A 23 1.74 23.20 -18.13
C LEU A 23 2.82 23.65 -17.16
N SER A 24 2.46 24.57 -16.26
CA SER A 24 3.31 24.93 -15.13
C SER A 24 3.81 23.62 -14.51
N PRO A 25 5.11 23.51 -14.18
CA PRO A 25 5.58 22.31 -13.50
C PRO A 25 4.67 22.06 -12.30
N PRO A 26 4.24 20.81 -12.07
CA PRO A 26 3.38 20.51 -10.94
C PRO A 26 4.03 21.08 -9.67
N PRO A 27 3.23 21.62 -8.73
CA PRO A 27 3.77 22.15 -7.48
C PRO A 27 4.66 21.08 -6.83
N ALA A 28 5.75 21.52 -6.21
CA ALA A 28 6.68 20.63 -5.53
C ALA A 28 5.90 19.75 -4.54
N PRO A 29 6.22 18.44 -4.47
CA PRO A 29 5.55 17.55 -3.54
C PRO A 29 5.74 18.06 -2.12
N ASN A 30 4.71 17.90 -1.30
CA ASN A 30 4.82 18.19 0.11
C ASN A 30 5.52 17.00 0.78
N LEU A 31 6.62 17.29 1.48
CA LEU A 31 7.52 16.33 2.06
C LEU A 31 7.51 16.44 3.57
N PHE A 32 7.35 15.31 4.26
CA PHE A 32 7.37 15.26 5.71
C PHE A 32 7.93 13.95 6.23
N GLY A 33 8.40 14.00 7.48
CA GLY A 33 9.10 12.90 8.13
C GLY A 33 10.60 13.15 8.26
N SER A 34 11.17 12.62 9.33
CA SER A 34 12.62 12.42 9.45
C SER A 34 12.85 11.12 10.20
N CYS A 35 14.08 10.61 10.22
CA CYS A 35 14.35 9.47 11.08
C CYS A 35 14.29 9.81 12.57
N GLY A 36 13.86 8.83 13.37
CA GLY A 36 13.87 8.90 14.83
C GLY A 36 12.61 8.31 15.46
N THR A 37 12.44 8.60 16.75
CA THR A 37 11.42 7.98 17.61
C THR A 37 10.39 8.98 18.12
N ARG A 38 10.50 10.27 17.76
CA ARG A 38 9.56 11.31 18.20
C ARG A 38 8.37 11.41 17.26
N ALA A 39 7.31 12.09 17.68
CA ALA A 39 6.19 12.45 16.80
C ALA A 39 6.68 13.12 15.51
N GLY A 40 6.17 12.67 14.36
CA GLY A 40 6.63 13.15 13.06
C GLY A 40 7.92 12.48 12.54
N GLN A 41 8.56 11.62 13.34
CA GLN A 41 9.77 10.88 12.96
C GLN A 41 9.46 9.40 12.78
N PHE A 42 10.22 8.71 11.93
CA PHE A 42 9.95 7.31 11.57
C PHE A 42 11.17 6.41 11.81
N SER A 43 10.88 5.14 12.05
CA SER A 43 11.81 4.03 12.08
C SER A 43 11.20 2.89 11.27
N GLU A 44 11.78 2.62 10.09
CA GLU A 44 11.32 1.58 9.16
C GLU A 44 9.81 1.63 8.86
N PRO A 45 9.23 2.75 8.36
CA PRO A 45 7.81 2.78 8.03
C PRO A 45 7.54 1.89 6.81
N GLN A 46 6.72 0.83 6.98
CA GLN A 46 6.50 -0.17 5.91
C GLN A 46 5.19 -0.02 5.16
N GLY A 47 4.12 0.43 5.83
CA GLY A 47 2.79 0.48 5.24
C GLY A 47 2.06 1.77 5.53
N PHE A 48 1.17 2.15 4.61
CA PHE A 48 0.32 3.33 4.78
C PHE A 48 -1.02 3.14 4.06
N CYS A 49 -1.98 3.97 4.45
CA CYS A 49 -3.22 4.16 3.71
C CYS A 49 -3.76 5.57 3.89
N LEU A 50 -4.63 5.97 2.97
CA LEU A 50 -5.35 7.23 3.03
C LEU A 50 -6.70 6.99 3.69
N GLY A 51 -6.98 7.79 4.72
CA GLY A 51 -8.22 7.81 5.44
C GLY A 51 -9.23 8.80 4.90
N VAL A 52 -10.42 8.75 5.49
CA VAL A 52 -11.38 9.85 5.42
C VAL A 52 -10.84 11.09 6.17
N PHE A 53 -11.38 12.26 5.86
CA PHE A 53 -11.01 13.55 6.48
C PHE A 53 -9.55 13.97 6.28
N ASP A 54 -8.98 13.67 5.11
CA ASP A 54 -7.61 14.03 4.75
C ASP A 54 -6.54 13.45 5.70
N HIS A 55 -6.80 12.29 6.30
CA HIS A 55 -5.81 11.60 7.12
C HIS A 55 -4.95 10.64 6.30
N ILE A 56 -3.70 10.49 6.72
CA ILE A 56 -2.76 9.47 6.27
C ILE A 56 -2.36 8.66 7.49
N PHE A 57 -2.59 7.36 7.44
CA PHE A 57 -2.16 6.42 8.46
C PHE A 57 -0.88 5.75 8.00
N ILE A 58 0.14 5.71 8.86
CA ILE A 58 1.42 5.10 8.56
C ILE A 58 1.77 4.13 9.68
N ALA A 59 2.05 2.88 9.32
CA ALA A 59 2.64 1.89 10.19
C ALA A 59 4.13 2.21 10.34
N ASP A 60 4.50 2.76 11.50
CA ASP A 60 5.87 3.11 11.87
C ASP A 60 6.52 1.90 12.55
N THR A 61 6.87 0.91 11.73
CA THR A 61 7.08 -0.48 12.13
C THR A 61 8.16 -0.64 13.19
N GLY A 62 9.32 -0.01 12.99
CA GLY A 62 10.44 -0.06 13.93
C GLY A 62 10.20 0.70 15.23
N ASN A 63 9.21 1.60 15.27
CA ASN A 63 8.77 2.30 16.49
C ASN A 63 7.54 1.66 17.13
N HIS A 64 7.02 0.56 16.58
CA HIS A 64 5.88 -0.19 17.15
C HIS A 64 4.62 0.66 17.35
N ARG A 65 4.35 1.56 16.41
CA ARG A 65 3.22 2.51 16.50
C ARG A 65 2.60 2.79 15.14
N VAL A 66 1.42 3.39 15.17
CA VAL A 66 0.81 4.01 13.99
C VAL A 66 0.82 5.51 14.18
N GLN A 67 1.26 6.24 13.16
CA GLN A 67 1.19 7.70 13.13
C GLN A 67 0.13 8.18 12.15
N VAL A 68 -0.52 9.28 12.49
CA VAL A 68 -1.59 9.93 11.71
C VAL A 68 -1.14 11.33 11.30
N PHE A 69 -1.25 11.63 10.02
CA PHE A 69 -0.93 12.94 9.45
C PHE A 69 -2.11 13.46 8.65
N LYS A 70 -2.16 14.77 8.41
CA LYS A 70 -2.99 15.32 7.35
C LYS A 70 -2.34 15.09 5.99
N THR A 71 -3.10 15.18 4.90
CA THR A 71 -2.56 15.22 3.53
C THR A 71 -1.70 16.46 3.26
N THR A 72 -1.67 17.42 4.18
CA THR A 72 -0.72 18.53 4.21
C THR A 72 0.61 18.20 4.90
N GLY A 73 0.82 16.96 5.34
CA GLY A 73 2.03 16.53 6.07
C GLY A 73 2.07 16.97 7.54
N GLU A 74 1.02 17.62 8.04
CA GLU A 74 0.92 18.01 9.45
C GLU A 74 0.67 16.78 10.33
N PHE A 75 1.51 16.56 11.34
CA PHE A 75 1.30 15.51 12.33
C PHE A 75 0.02 15.76 13.14
N VAL A 76 -0.83 14.74 13.24
CA VAL A 76 -2.10 14.80 14.00
C VAL A 76 -1.93 14.10 15.33
N THR A 77 -1.55 12.82 15.31
CA THR A 77 -1.42 12.00 16.51
C THR A 77 -0.65 10.71 16.23
N GLU A 78 -0.36 9.96 17.28
CA GLU A 78 0.20 8.61 17.23
C GLU A 78 -0.44 7.74 18.30
N PHE A 79 -0.49 6.43 18.06
CA PHE A 79 -0.98 5.48 19.04
C PHE A 79 -0.26 4.13 18.91
N GLY A 80 -0.28 3.40 20.03
CA GLY A 80 0.46 2.16 20.22
C GLY A 80 1.91 2.35 20.64
N HIS A 81 2.44 1.27 21.19
CA HIS A 81 3.83 1.10 21.60
C HIS A 81 4.17 -0.39 21.60
N PHE A 82 5.45 -0.72 21.80
CA PHE A 82 5.87 -2.11 21.90
C PHE A 82 5.08 -2.87 22.97
N GLY A 83 4.51 -4.02 22.60
CA GLY A 83 3.81 -4.92 23.49
C GLY A 83 2.90 -5.91 22.75
N SER A 84 2.05 -6.62 23.51
CA SER A 84 1.17 -7.69 23.01
C SER A 84 -0.28 -7.59 23.48
N ARG A 85 -0.59 -6.62 24.34
CA ARG A 85 -1.98 -6.34 24.76
C ARG A 85 -2.74 -5.62 23.65
N SER A 86 -4.06 -5.52 23.78
CA SER A 86 -4.85 -4.63 22.92
C SER A 86 -4.26 -3.23 22.94
N GLU A 87 -4.23 -2.55 21.78
CA GLU A 87 -3.65 -1.22 21.59
C GLU A 87 -2.12 -1.16 21.57
N GLU A 88 -1.43 -2.24 21.95
CA GLU A 88 0.02 -2.38 21.80
C GLU A 88 0.36 -3.08 20.47
N PHE A 89 1.54 -2.83 19.92
CA PHE A 89 1.98 -3.43 18.65
C PHE A 89 3.36 -4.06 18.76
N ASN A 90 3.63 -5.04 17.93
CA ASN A 90 4.92 -5.66 17.74
C ASN A 90 5.19 -5.78 16.22
N TYR A 91 6.01 -4.86 15.68
CA TYR A 91 6.24 -4.68 14.26
C TYR A 91 4.94 -4.58 13.45
N PRO A 92 4.17 -3.48 13.58
CA PRO A 92 3.03 -3.26 12.71
C PRO A 92 3.51 -3.02 11.28
N THR A 93 3.15 -3.88 10.33
CA THR A 93 3.72 -3.89 8.97
C THR A 93 2.87 -3.12 7.96
N ASP A 94 1.55 -3.12 8.14
CA ASP A 94 0.65 -2.45 7.20
C ASP A 94 -0.63 -1.94 7.86
N VAL A 95 -1.25 -0.97 7.19
CA VAL A 95 -2.54 -0.39 7.55
C VAL A 95 -3.46 -0.28 6.33
N ALA A 96 -4.76 -0.45 6.58
CA ALA A 96 -5.80 -0.19 5.59
C ALA A 96 -7.08 0.31 6.26
N THR A 97 -7.94 0.97 5.50
CA THR A 97 -9.19 1.53 6.01
C THR A 97 -10.31 1.42 4.99
N ASP A 98 -11.54 1.20 5.46
CA ASP A 98 -12.78 1.35 4.67
C ASP A 98 -13.43 2.74 4.85
N GLY A 99 -12.75 3.65 5.57
CA GLY A 99 -13.23 4.97 5.95
C GLY A 99 -14.00 5.02 7.28
N LEU A 100 -14.46 3.89 7.80
CA LEU A 100 -15.08 3.80 9.13
C LEU A 100 -14.11 3.19 10.15
N PHE A 101 -13.43 2.14 9.73
CA PHE A 101 -12.47 1.39 10.52
C PHE A 101 -11.07 1.47 9.92
N LEU A 102 -10.09 1.54 10.79
CA LEU A 102 -8.68 1.40 10.49
C LEU A 102 -8.24 0.02 10.97
N TYR A 103 -7.55 -0.71 10.11
CA TYR A 103 -7.03 -2.03 10.39
C TYR A 103 -5.51 -1.96 10.41
N VAL A 104 -4.91 -2.52 11.45
CA VAL A 104 -3.46 -2.53 11.65
C VAL A 104 -2.99 -3.98 11.69
N VAL A 105 -2.11 -4.35 10.76
CA VAL A 105 -1.45 -5.66 10.75
C VAL A 105 -0.35 -5.61 11.78
N ASP A 106 -0.51 -6.36 12.87
CA ASP A 106 0.41 -6.44 14.00
C ASP A 106 1.18 -7.76 13.88
N SER A 107 2.22 -7.73 13.05
CA SER A 107 2.80 -8.90 12.40
C SER A 107 3.38 -9.92 13.38
N GLN A 108 4.23 -9.47 14.32
CA GLN A 108 4.89 -10.35 15.29
C GLN A 108 3.96 -10.78 16.43
N ASN A 109 2.82 -10.11 16.59
CA ASN A 109 1.73 -10.60 17.43
C ASN A 109 0.71 -11.46 16.64
N GLN A 110 0.98 -11.72 15.35
CA GLN A 110 0.20 -12.61 14.48
C GLN A 110 -1.29 -12.27 14.48
N ARG A 111 -1.61 -10.98 14.41
CA ARG A 111 -2.98 -10.49 14.52
C ARG A 111 -3.23 -9.26 13.66
N VAL A 112 -4.51 -8.94 13.49
CA VAL A 112 -4.98 -7.67 12.95
C VAL A 112 -5.84 -7.00 14.02
N GLN A 113 -5.49 -5.77 14.37
CA GLN A 113 -6.27 -4.94 15.29
C GLN A 113 -7.13 -3.95 14.50
N ARG A 114 -8.33 -3.65 15.00
CA ARG A 114 -9.27 -2.72 14.37
C ARG A 114 -9.58 -1.55 15.29
N PHE A 115 -9.56 -0.36 14.70
CA PHE A 115 -9.77 0.93 15.35
C PHE A 115 -10.86 1.71 14.61
N ASP A 116 -11.51 2.65 15.29
CA ASP A 116 -12.33 3.68 14.64
C ASP A 116 -11.41 4.60 13.84
N ALA A 117 -11.65 4.76 12.55
CA ALA A 117 -10.76 5.53 11.66
C ALA A 117 -10.84 7.05 11.90
N LYS A 118 -11.88 7.54 12.59
CA LYS A 118 -12.07 8.97 12.86
C LYS A 118 -11.58 9.36 14.24
N ARG A 119 -11.82 8.50 15.23
CA ARG A 119 -11.50 8.73 16.65
C ARG A 119 -10.19 8.07 17.07
N PHE A 120 -9.66 7.18 16.23
CA PHE A 120 -8.44 6.41 16.48
C PHE A 120 -8.52 5.51 17.73
N THR A 121 -9.74 5.18 18.15
CA THR A 121 -10.00 4.37 19.35
C THR A 121 -10.14 2.90 19.00
N PHE A 122 -9.51 2.03 19.78
CA PHE A 122 -9.60 0.58 19.63
C PHE A 122 -11.04 0.08 19.61
N GLN A 123 -11.31 -0.91 18.76
CA GLN A 123 -12.60 -1.58 18.65
C GLN A 123 -12.46 -3.04 19.09
N ASP A 124 -11.60 -3.80 18.39
CA ASP A 124 -11.42 -5.22 18.64
C ASP A 124 -10.15 -5.80 17.99
N ILE A 125 -9.85 -7.05 18.35
CA ILE A 125 -8.92 -7.89 17.61
C ILE A 125 -9.70 -8.56 16.47
N PHE A 126 -9.46 -8.11 15.25
CA PHE A 126 -10.20 -8.51 14.05
C PHE A 126 -9.81 -9.92 13.58
N LEU A 127 -8.52 -10.21 13.61
CA LEU A 127 -7.91 -11.50 13.27
C LEU A 127 -6.83 -11.81 14.31
N THR A 128 -6.67 -13.06 14.74
CA THR A 128 -5.69 -13.46 15.77
C THR A 128 -5.14 -14.86 15.50
N ALA A 129 -3.97 -15.17 16.05
CA ALA A 129 -3.29 -16.46 15.93
C ALA A 129 -4.15 -17.64 16.38
N ASP A 130 -5.01 -17.45 17.37
CA ASP A 130 -5.88 -18.49 17.95
C ASP A 130 -7.14 -18.80 17.10
N ARG A 131 -7.16 -18.36 15.84
CA ARG A 131 -8.27 -18.70 14.93
C ARG A 131 -8.35 -20.21 14.67
N ASP A 132 -9.56 -20.66 14.34
CA ASP A 132 -9.87 -22.06 14.07
C ASP A 132 -8.90 -22.66 13.02
N PRO A 133 -8.01 -23.58 13.43
CA PRO A 133 -7.04 -24.19 12.54
C PRO A 133 -7.70 -24.91 11.37
N SER A 134 -8.93 -25.42 11.51
CA SER A 134 -9.62 -26.10 10.41
C SER A 134 -9.87 -25.17 9.21
N VAL A 135 -10.20 -23.90 9.49
CA VAL A 135 -10.41 -22.87 8.46
C VAL A 135 -9.08 -22.41 7.87
N LEU A 136 -8.01 -22.47 8.67
CA LEU A 136 -6.63 -22.20 8.27
C LEU A 136 -5.88 -23.47 7.80
N GLU A 137 -6.60 -24.52 7.42
CA GLU A 137 -6.05 -25.76 6.84
C GLU A 137 -4.98 -26.45 7.71
N GLY A 138 -5.11 -26.34 9.03
CA GLY A 138 -4.25 -26.95 10.02
C GLY A 138 -2.97 -26.16 10.33
N THR A 139 -2.76 -24.99 9.74
CA THR A 139 -1.59 -24.15 10.04
C THR A 139 -1.98 -22.84 10.76
N PRO A 140 -1.32 -22.51 11.89
CA PRO A 140 -1.56 -21.23 12.57
C PRO A 140 -1.17 -20.06 11.67
N LEU A 141 -1.57 -18.84 12.07
CA LEU A 141 -1.13 -17.63 11.37
C LEU A 141 0.40 -17.49 11.47
N GLY A 142 1.03 -17.14 10.36
CA GLY A 142 2.42 -16.71 10.34
C GLY A 142 2.56 -15.21 10.60
N ASN A 143 3.72 -14.66 10.25
CA ASN A 143 3.93 -13.22 10.24
C ASN A 143 3.13 -12.60 9.09
N LEU A 144 2.03 -11.94 9.45
CA LEU A 144 1.17 -11.25 8.50
C LEU A 144 1.89 -10.01 7.96
N GLU A 145 1.76 -9.71 6.66
CA GLU A 145 2.50 -8.59 6.06
C GLU A 145 1.61 -7.47 5.54
N HIS A 146 0.58 -7.78 4.77
CA HIS A 146 -0.21 -6.78 4.06
C HIS A 146 -1.70 -6.96 4.27
N ILE A 147 -2.43 -5.85 4.17
CA ILE A 147 -3.88 -5.85 4.26
C ILE A 147 -4.52 -4.98 3.18
N ALA A 148 -5.59 -5.50 2.59
CA ALA A 148 -6.47 -4.76 1.70
C ALA A 148 -7.88 -4.74 2.28
N VAL A 149 -8.54 -3.60 2.17
CA VAL A 149 -9.94 -3.44 2.60
C VAL A 149 -10.72 -2.80 1.46
N SER A 150 -11.89 -3.34 1.13
CA SER A 150 -12.81 -2.75 0.17
C SER A 150 -13.77 -1.79 0.87
N LEU A 151 -14.35 -0.85 0.12
CA LEU A 151 -15.43 0.03 0.62
C LEU A 151 -16.68 -0.72 1.10
N SER A 152 -16.82 -2.00 0.72
CA SER A 152 -17.90 -2.88 1.21
C SER A 152 -17.55 -3.60 2.53
N GLY A 153 -16.37 -3.35 3.10
CA GLY A 153 -15.89 -3.95 4.34
C GLY A 153 -15.28 -5.35 4.19
N LYS A 154 -15.10 -5.86 2.95
CA LYS A 154 -14.31 -7.09 2.72
C LYS A 154 -12.84 -6.83 2.99
N VAL A 155 -12.18 -7.80 3.61
CA VAL A 155 -10.79 -7.70 4.01
C VAL A 155 -9.99 -8.86 3.41
N ALA A 156 -8.77 -8.58 2.96
CA ALA A 156 -7.81 -9.58 2.55
C ALA A 156 -6.51 -9.35 3.32
N VAL A 157 -5.99 -10.40 3.98
CA VAL A 157 -4.73 -10.35 4.74
C VAL A 157 -3.76 -11.34 4.14
N THR A 158 -2.52 -10.93 3.89
CA THR A 158 -1.47 -11.82 3.40
C THR A 158 -0.75 -12.51 4.55
N ASP A 159 -0.56 -13.81 4.41
CA ASP A 159 0.18 -14.68 5.32
C ASP A 159 1.27 -15.39 4.49
N PRO A 160 2.37 -14.67 4.18
CA PRO A 160 3.42 -15.12 3.26
C PRO A 160 4.19 -16.33 3.80
N ASP A 161 4.38 -16.45 5.12
CA ASP A 161 4.98 -17.63 5.76
C ASP A 161 4.22 -18.91 5.39
N ASN A 162 2.90 -18.81 5.23
CA ASN A 162 2.03 -19.89 4.82
C ASN A 162 1.62 -19.84 3.32
N GLN A 163 2.21 -18.93 2.53
CA GLN A 163 1.93 -18.70 1.10
C GLN A 163 0.44 -18.57 0.76
N ARG A 164 -0.30 -17.85 1.60
CA ARG A 164 -1.76 -17.73 1.45
C ARG A 164 -2.25 -16.31 1.64
N VAL A 165 -3.46 -16.06 1.12
CA VAL A 165 -4.24 -14.86 1.41
C VAL A 165 -5.54 -15.28 2.07
N ILE A 166 -5.83 -14.67 3.21
CA ILE A 166 -7.02 -14.92 4.03
C ILE A 166 -8.05 -13.86 3.68
N LEU A 167 -9.20 -14.28 3.17
CA LEU A 167 -10.32 -13.41 2.83
C LEU A 167 -11.34 -13.41 3.95
N LEU A 168 -11.65 -12.24 4.50
CA LEU A 168 -12.56 -12.05 5.61
C LEU A 168 -13.75 -11.16 5.23
N ASP A 169 -14.87 -11.36 5.90
CA ASP A 169 -15.97 -10.40 5.91
C ASP A 169 -15.70 -9.23 6.88
N ASN A 170 -16.62 -8.27 6.93
CA ASN A 170 -16.50 -7.07 7.77
C ASN A 170 -16.61 -7.36 9.30
N THR A 171 -16.90 -8.60 9.70
CA THR A 171 -16.94 -9.03 11.10
C THR A 171 -15.66 -9.76 11.52
N GLY A 172 -14.74 -10.00 10.60
CA GLY A 172 -13.51 -10.76 10.85
C GLY A 172 -13.70 -12.28 10.72
N ARG A 173 -14.82 -12.74 10.15
CA ARG A 173 -14.98 -14.16 9.80
C ARG A 173 -14.26 -14.46 8.51
N ILE A 174 -13.52 -15.56 8.50
CA ILE A 174 -12.81 -16.02 7.31
C ILE A 174 -13.84 -16.64 6.35
N ASN A 175 -13.97 -16.04 5.17
CA ASN A 175 -14.81 -16.56 4.09
C ASN A 175 -14.08 -17.62 3.28
N ARG A 176 -12.78 -17.40 3.02
CA ARG A 176 -11.96 -18.25 2.17
C ARG A 176 -10.47 -18.02 2.42
N VAL A 177 -9.68 -19.06 2.20
CA VAL A 177 -8.23 -18.99 2.04
C VAL A 177 -7.89 -19.29 0.58
N ILE A 178 -7.00 -18.50 -0.01
CA ILE A 178 -6.51 -18.72 -1.38
C ILE A 178 -4.99 -18.80 -1.41
N ARG A 179 -4.44 -19.50 -2.40
CA ARG A 179 -2.99 -19.66 -2.60
C ARG A 179 -2.57 -19.11 -3.96
N PRO A 180 -2.27 -17.81 -4.03
CA PRO A 180 -1.85 -17.18 -5.27
C PRO A 180 -0.41 -17.54 -5.67
N GLY A 181 0.36 -18.16 -4.76
CA GLY A 181 1.78 -18.43 -4.91
C GLY A 181 2.62 -17.50 -4.03
N ASN A 182 3.83 -17.18 -4.48
CA ASN A 182 4.75 -16.31 -3.75
C ASN A 182 4.24 -14.85 -3.76
N ILE A 183 3.63 -14.42 -2.66
CA ILE A 183 3.04 -13.08 -2.51
C ILE A 183 4.18 -12.06 -2.57
N GLY A 184 4.12 -11.17 -3.56
CA GLY A 184 5.19 -10.22 -3.84
C GLY A 184 4.97 -8.83 -3.25
N GLY A 185 3.79 -8.55 -2.70
CA GLY A 185 3.44 -7.21 -2.23
C GLY A 185 1.99 -7.03 -1.76
N LYS A 186 1.64 -5.77 -1.47
CA LYS A 186 0.32 -5.38 -0.94
C LYS A 186 -0.80 -5.65 -1.95
N PRO A 187 -1.83 -6.44 -1.59
CA PRO A 187 -2.99 -6.65 -2.44
C PRO A 187 -3.90 -5.42 -2.44
N VAL A 188 -4.82 -5.34 -3.40
CA VAL A 188 -5.80 -4.25 -3.49
C VAL A 188 -7.13 -4.72 -4.05
N PHE A 189 -8.23 -4.19 -3.53
CA PHE A 189 -9.55 -4.39 -4.12
C PHE A 189 -9.78 -3.38 -5.25
N GLY A 190 -10.11 -3.90 -6.44
CA GLY A 190 -10.59 -3.09 -7.55
C GLY A 190 -12.06 -2.70 -7.39
N THR A 191 -12.47 -1.68 -8.11
CA THR A 191 -13.86 -1.23 -8.24
C THR A 191 -14.77 -2.24 -8.93
N ASP A 192 -14.18 -3.18 -9.66
CA ASP A 192 -14.84 -4.33 -10.30
C ASP A 192 -15.11 -5.48 -9.32
N ASN A 193 -14.92 -5.24 -8.01
CA ASN A 193 -15.19 -6.19 -6.94
C ASN A 193 -14.29 -7.44 -7.06
N ARG A 194 -13.07 -7.25 -7.59
CA ARG A 194 -11.98 -8.24 -7.59
C ARG A 194 -10.88 -7.84 -6.63
N LEU A 195 -10.19 -8.83 -6.10
CA LEU A 195 -8.94 -8.66 -5.35
C LEU A 195 -7.78 -8.92 -6.31
N TYR A 196 -6.81 -8.02 -6.34
CA TYR A 196 -5.59 -8.12 -7.12
C TYR A 196 -4.42 -8.32 -6.17
N ILE A 197 -3.65 -9.39 -6.39
CA ILE A 197 -2.56 -9.81 -5.52
C ILE A 197 -1.27 -9.82 -6.35
N PRO A 198 -0.28 -9.00 -6.00
CA PRO A 198 1.05 -9.09 -6.58
C PRO A 198 1.66 -10.46 -6.27
N VAL A 199 2.09 -11.19 -7.29
CA VAL A 199 2.76 -12.49 -7.13
C VAL A 199 4.12 -12.45 -7.82
N ALA A 200 5.17 -12.68 -7.03
CA ALA A 200 6.52 -12.74 -7.52
C ALA A 200 6.70 -13.94 -8.49
N PRO A 201 7.52 -13.78 -9.55
CA PRO A 201 8.34 -12.61 -9.85
C PRO A 201 7.66 -11.54 -10.71
N SER A 202 6.53 -11.79 -11.38
CA SER A 202 6.07 -10.87 -12.45
C SER A 202 4.61 -11.03 -12.91
N HIS A 203 3.69 -11.47 -12.04
CA HIS A 203 2.27 -11.53 -12.42
C HIS A 203 1.35 -11.05 -11.30
N ILE A 204 0.15 -10.64 -11.68
CA ILE A 204 -0.94 -10.47 -10.73
C ILE A 204 -1.80 -11.71 -10.76
N PHE A 205 -2.09 -12.23 -9.58
CA PHE A 205 -3.21 -13.13 -9.38
C PHE A 205 -4.42 -12.30 -8.99
N SER A 206 -5.55 -12.48 -9.68
CA SER A 206 -6.80 -11.83 -9.28
C SER A 206 -7.90 -12.86 -9.07
N VAL A 207 -8.78 -12.56 -8.13
CA VAL A 207 -9.99 -13.35 -7.86
C VAL A 207 -11.16 -12.39 -7.70
N ASN A 208 -12.37 -12.85 -7.95
CA ASN A 208 -13.54 -12.10 -7.53
C ASN A 208 -13.60 -12.01 -5.99
N HIS A 209 -14.48 -11.17 -5.48
CA HIS A 209 -14.64 -10.95 -4.05
C HIS A 209 -15.01 -12.17 -3.19
N GLN A 210 -15.46 -13.28 -3.79
CA GLN A 210 -15.71 -14.55 -3.08
C GLN A 210 -14.44 -15.42 -3.03
N GLY A 211 -13.34 -14.93 -3.63
CA GLY A 211 -12.10 -15.66 -3.88
C GLY A 211 -12.25 -16.76 -4.93
N LEU A 212 -13.20 -16.60 -5.86
CA LEU A 212 -13.45 -17.51 -6.98
C LEU A 212 -13.04 -16.84 -8.30
N ASP A 213 -13.15 -17.59 -9.41
CA ASP A 213 -12.79 -17.12 -10.76
C ASP A 213 -11.35 -16.57 -10.84
N PRO A 214 -10.33 -17.41 -10.58
CA PRO A 214 -8.94 -16.96 -10.57
C PRO A 214 -8.50 -16.59 -11.99
N GLN A 215 -7.90 -15.40 -12.12
CA GLN A 215 -7.31 -14.92 -13.36
C GLN A 215 -5.86 -14.55 -13.12
N ARG A 216 -5.01 -14.89 -14.09
CA ARG A 216 -3.60 -14.53 -14.09
C ARG A 216 -3.36 -13.43 -15.11
N LEU A 217 -2.95 -12.26 -14.62
CA LEU A 217 -2.55 -11.14 -15.47
C LEU A 217 -1.02 -11.11 -15.52
N ILE A 218 -0.47 -11.37 -16.70
CA ILE A 218 0.98 -11.35 -16.92
C ILE A 218 1.39 -9.91 -17.23
N LEU A 219 2.32 -9.37 -16.45
CA LEU A 219 2.76 -7.97 -16.61
C LEU A 219 3.63 -7.76 -17.85
N HIS A 220 4.27 -8.83 -18.34
CA HIS A 220 5.12 -8.82 -19.53
C HIS A 220 4.77 -9.97 -20.49
N PRO A 221 3.76 -9.82 -21.37
CA PRO A 221 3.47 -10.82 -22.39
C PRO A 221 4.57 -10.81 -23.45
N GLY A 222 5.52 -11.75 -23.38
CA GLY A 222 6.54 -11.97 -24.43
C GLY A 222 7.96 -11.46 -24.13
N GLY A 223 8.24 -10.90 -22.95
CA GLY A 223 9.59 -10.57 -22.49
C GLY A 223 10.03 -11.51 -21.36
N LYS A 224 11.34 -11.82 -21.24
CA LYS A 224 11.84 -12.47 -20.02
C LYS A 224 11.60 -11.50 -18.85
N PRO A 225 10.93 -11.90 -17.77
CA PRO A 225 10.80 -11.04 -16.60
C PRO A 225 12.20 -10.72 -16.07
N HIS A 226 12.47 -9.44 -15.83
CA HIS A 226 13.72 -9.07 -15.18
C HIS A 226 13.68 -9.67 -13.75
N PRO A 227 14.74 -10.31 -13.25
CA PRO A 227 14.73 -10.96 -11.92
C PRO A 227 14.46 -10.00 -10.73
N LEU A 228 14.35 -8.70 -11.00
CA LEU A 228 14.06 -7.62 -10.07
C LEU A 228 12.68 -6.97 -10.31
N GLU A 229 11.70 -7.67 -10.90
CA GLU A 229 10.37 -7.11 -11.26
C GLU A 229 9.19 -7.54 -10.37
N SER A 230 9.41 -8.00 -9.13
CA SER A 230 8.29 -8.24 -8.19
C SER A 230 7.56 -6.92 -7.87
N PRO A 231 6.24 -6.80 -8.13
CA PRO A 231 5.48 -5.64 -7.69
C PRO A 231 5.28 -5.71 -6.18
N TRP A 232 5.81 -4.73 -5.44
CA TRP A 232 5.69 -4.61 -3.98
C TRP A 232 4.39 -3.94 -3.55
N GLY A 233 3.77 -3.16 -4.43
CA GLY A 233 2.44 -2.59 -4.21
C GLY A 233 1.64 -2.45 -5.51
N ILE A 234 0.33 -2.53 -5.41
CA ILE A 234 -0.59 -2.20 -6.50
C ILE A 234 -1.59 -1.17 -5.99
N ALA A 235 -1.85 -0.14 -6.78
CA ALA A 235 -2.91 0.83 -6.54
C ALA A 235 -3.73 1.04 -7.81
N PHE A 236 -4.93 1.61 -7.68
CA PHE A 236 -5.72 2.06 -8.82
C PHE A 236 -5.79 3.58 -8.83
N ASN A 237 -5.59 4.19 -10.01
CA ASN A 237 -5.88 5.61 -10.17
C ASN A 237 -7.41 5.85 -10.30
N GLN A 238 -7.82 7.13 -10.35
CA GLN A 238 -9.24 7.51 -10.51
C GLN A 238 -9.88 6.96 -11.80
N ASP A 239 -9.06 6.68 -12.82
CA ASP A 239 -9.50 6.08 -14.09
C ASP A 239 -9.48 4.54 -14.07
N GLN A 240 -9.33 3.92 -12.89
CA GLN A 240 -9.27 2.47 -12.68
C GLN A 240 -8.12 1.77 -13.42
N ARG A 241 -7.05 2.49 -13.73
CA ARG A 241 -5.82 1.90 -14.25
C ARG A 241 -4.96 1.40 -13.10
N VAL A 242 -4.46 0.16 -13.27
CA VAL A 242 -3.52 -0.45 -12.34
C VAL A 242 -2.21 0.32 -12.36
N ILE A 243 -1.84 0.87 -11.22
CA ILE A 243 -0.51 1.39 -10.92
C ILE A 243 0.24 0.26 -10.22
N TYR A 244 1.30 -0.23 -10.85
CA TYR A 244 2.25 -1.14 -10.22
C TYR A 244 3.33 -0.32 -9.54
N ASP A 245 3.71 -0.69 -8.34
CA ASP A 245 4.87 -0.11 -7.70
C ASP A 245 5.92 -1.16 -7.38
N ARG A 246 7.10 -0.94 -7.94
CA ARG A 246 8.40 -1.32 -7.38
C ARG A 246 9.34 -0.13 -7.55
N PHE A 247 8.90 1.04 -7.11
CA PHE A 247 9.57 2.33 -7.24
C PHE A 247 9.52 3.00 -8.62
N SER A 248 8.43 2.86 -9.39
CA SER A 248 8.25 3.69 -10.60
C SER A 248 6.81 3.91 -11.07
N LEU A 249 6.46 5.19 -11.31
CA LEU A 249 5.23 5.63 -11.95
C LEU A 249 5.37 5.55 -13.47
N ARG A 250 4.41 4.91 -14.13
CA ARG A 250 4.28 4.88 -15.60
C ARG A 250 2.94 5.45 -16.02
N THR A 251 2.94 6.46 -16.89
CA THR A 251 1.74 6.97 -17.57
C THR A 251 1.99 6.96 -19.07
N GLU A 252 1.06 6.42 -19.85
CA GLU A 252 1.11 6.48 -21.33
C GLU A 252 2.43 5.98 -21.95
N GLY A 253 2.98 4.89 -21.41
CA GLY A 253 4.16 4.24 -21.97
C GLY A 253 5.50 4.97 -21.70
N LYS A 254 5.52 6.00 -20.85
CA LYS A 254 6.76 6.66 -20.42
C LYS A 254 7.06 6.38 -18.94
N THR A 255 8.30 5.96 -18.68
CA THR A 255 8.85 5.82 -17.33
C THR A 255 9.18 7.21 -16.79
N ILE A 256 8.63 7.57 -15.64
CA ILE A 256 8.76 8.93 -15.10
C ILE A 256 9.90 9.03 -14.06
N ILE A 257 10.07 8.09 -13.13
CA ILE A 257 11.21 8.04 -12.16
C ILE A 257 11.45 6.58 -11.70
N GLU A 258 12.69 6.25 -11.31
CA GLU A 258 13.13 4.99 -10.67
C GLU A 258 13.71 5.27 -9.27
N PHE A 259 13.50 4.40 -8.27
CA PHE A 259 14.22 4.47 -6.98
C PHE A 259 14.73 3.12 -6.46
N PRO A 260 15.88 3.09 -5.78
CA PRO A 260 16.36 1.92 -5.05
C PRO A 260 16.45 2.19 -3.53
N PHE A 261 15.97 1.25 -2.69
CA PHE A 261 16.21 1.15 -1.22
C PHE A 261 15.23 1.91 -0.27
N PRO A 262 15.24 1.66 1.07
CA PRO A 262 14.08 1.81 1.96
C PRO A 262 13.78 3.26 2.40
N VAL A 263 12.53 3.43 2.83
CA VAL A 263 11.79 4.68 3.03
C VAL A 263 12.32 5.57 4.16
N THR A 264 12.55 6.85 3.87
CA THR A 264 12.87 7.89 4.89
C THR A 264 11.97 9.10 4.87
N GLU A 265 11.23 9.32 3.78
CA GLU A 265 10.47 10.52 3.54
C GLU A 265 9.16 10.18 2.82
N ILE A 266 8.09 10.91 3.10
CA ILE A 266 6.77 10.70 2.47
C ILE A 266 6.44 11.91 1.61
N GLN A 267 6.25 11.68 0.31
CA GLN A 267 5.73 12.69 -0.62
C GLN A 267 4.23 12.52 -0.82
N ILE A 268 3.50 13.60 -1.08
CA ILE A 268 2.10 13.51 -1.52
C ILE A 268 1.94 14.22 -2.87
N ARG A 269 1.33 13.54 -3.85
CA ARG A 269 0.96 14.11 -5.17
C ARG A 269 -0.45 13.69 -5.55
N ASN A 270 -1.31 14.65 -5.87
CA ASN A 270 -2.72 14.42 -6.27
C ASN A 270 -3.49 13.52 -5.29
N GLY A 271 -3.20 13.65 -3.99
CA GLY A 271 -3.81 12.82 -2.96
C GLY A 271 -3.29 11.37 -2.93
N ILE A 272 -2.14 11.07 -3.53
CA ILE A 272 -1.46 9.78 -3.44
C ILE A 272 -0.16 10.02 -2.66
N ALA A 273 0.09 9.23 -1.61
CA ALA A 273 1.35 9.28 -0.89
C ALA A 273 2.38 8.32 -1.52
N TYR A 274 3.64 8.75 -1.54
CA TYR A 274 4.80 8.05 -2.08
C TYR A 274 5.87 8.03 -1.02
N PHE A 275 6.71 7.01 -1.03
CA PHE A 275 7.86 6.95 -0.17
C PHE A 275 9.13 7.27 -0.96
N LEU A 276 9.97 8.16 -0.42
CA LEU A 276 11.31 8.43 -0.93
C LEU A 276 12.37 7.98 0.06
N SER A 277 13.47 7.51 -0.49
CA SER A 277 14.69 7.16 0.23
C SER A 277 15.75 8.23 -0.02
N THR A 278 16.30 8.79 1.05
CA THR A 278 17.49 9.65 0.97
C THR A 278 18.58 9.27 1.97
N GLU A 279 18.28 8.55 3.07
CA GLU A 279 19.29 8.16 4.09
C GLU A 279 18.98 6.80 4.75
N TRP A 280 19.98 6.10 5.28
CA TRP A 280 19.79 4.83 5.99
C TRP A 280 19.73 5.09 7.50
N CYS A 281 18.60 4.82 8.14
CA CYS A 281 18.46 4.97 9.58
C CYS A 281 18.74 3.62 10.22
N GLY A 282 19.98 3.47 10.68
CA GLY A 282 20.45 2.24 11.28
C GLY A 282 19.65 1.85 12.52
N TRP A 283 19.71 0.56 12.86
CA TRP A 283 19.13 -0.06 14.04
C TRP A 283 19.51 0.68 15.33
N THR A 284 18.76 1.70 15.73
CA THR A 284 18.73 2.08 17.14
C THR A 284 17.88 1.05 17.83
N GLN A 285 18.53 0.06 18.46
CA GLN A 285 17.85 -0.86 19.37
C GLN A 285 16.98 -0.01 20.30
N ALA A 286 15.67 -0.26 20.28
CA ALA A 286 14.82 0.17 21.39
C ALA A 286 15.49 -0.33 22.68
N PRO A 287 15.66 0.52 23.72
CA PRO A 287 16.26 0.06 24.95
C PRO A 287 15.44 -1.12 25.47
N LEU A 288 16.10 -2.27 25.67
CA LEU A 288 15.51 -3.43 26.31
C LEU A 288 14.88 -2.97 27.64
N PRO A 289 13.66 -3.44 28.00
CA PRO A 289 13.11 -3.17 29.31
C PRO A 289 14.10 -3.69 30.38
N PRO A 290 14.26 -2.98 31.51
CA PRO A 290 15.18 -3.42 32.55
C PRO A 290 14.79 -4.82 33.02
N GLU A 291 15.74 -5.75 32.97
CA GLU A 291 15.57 -7.10 33.50
C GLU A 291 15.07 -7.02 34.94
N GLU A 292 13.90 -7.63 35.19
CA GLU A 292 13.46 -7.93 36.55
C GLU A 292 14.54 -8.80 37.19
N LYS A 293 15.33 -8.20 38.09
CA LYS A 293 16.15 -8.97 39.01
C LYS A 293 15.20 -9.78 39.88
N THR A 294 14.99 -11.04 39.52
CA THR A 294 14.51 -12.06 40.45
C THR A 294 15.55 -12.18 41.56
N SER A 295 15.28 -11.56 42.70
CA SER A 295 16.00 -11.82 43.95
C SER A 295 15.61 -13.21 44.44
N LEU A 296 16.59 -14.12 44.46
CA LEU A 296 16.61 -15.25 45.39
C LEU A 296 17.09 -14.78 46.77
#